data_AF-A0A811SIL6-F1
#
_entry.id   AF-A0A811SIL6-F1
#
_cell.length_a   1.000
_cell.length_b   1.000
_cell.length_c   1.000
_cell.angle_alpha   90.00
_cell.angle_beta   90.00
_cell.angle_gamma   90.00
#
_symmetry.space_group_name_H-M   'P 1'
#
loop_
_entity.id
_entity.type
_entity.pdbx_description
1 polymer ?
#
loop_
_entity_poly.entity_id
_entity_poly.type
_entity_poly.pdbx_seq_one_letter_code
_entity_poly.pdbx_strand_id
1 'polypeptide(L)'
;MEAPPATATGDLIPGLPEDMARECLLRVGFQHLPTARRVSRGWKAELESPSHHRSRRRRALLALAQAQPPLAGSGPARKYAASSAGYSFRLVLHDPAAGSWAPLPAPPGAHGHDHGGRLPLFCQLAAAGEGGPAAKLLVLGGWDPETWAPTAAVHVYDFLSGVWRRGADMPPPRRSFFACAAVGANVFIAGTRRGEERAAVGGRVRRRGRQWTPLPDMARERDEPRGVCVGGRFVVVGGYPTEAQGRFAGSAEAFDPVTWSWGPVQERVIEDGACPRTCCAAPAAAGSRMYMLRDGCIMARDAEGGGRWRMLARLPEDGRAATTVASIGDGRVVVLGAEHTVYVLSHNQTTPSWTRVAAPPEFAGHVQAACCVQI
;
A
#
# COMPACT_ATOMS: atom_id res chain seq x y z
N MET A 1 -15.32 -55.17 20.59
CA MET A 1 -15.95 -53.84 20.66
C MET A 1 -14.82 -52.84 20.81
N GLU A 2 -14.26 -52.41 19.67
CA GLU A 2 -13.19 -51.41 19.64
C GLU A 2 -13.75 -50.07 20.12
N ALA A 3 -13.03 -49.43 21.04
CA ALA A 3 -13.31 -48.06 21.45
C ALA A 3 -13.10 -47.11 20.25
N PRO A 4 -13.97 -46.10 20.07
CA PRO A 4 -13.76 -45.14 19.00
C PRO A 4 -12.47 -44.34 19.26
N PRO A 5 -11.74 -43.90 18.22
CA PRO A 5 -10.56 -43.07 18.42
C PRO A 5 -10.98 -41.75 19.03
N ALA A 6 -10.36 -41.38 20.15
CA ALA A 6 -10.53 -40.06 20.76
C ALA A 6 -10.07 -38.99 19.76
N THR A 7 -11.02 -38.28 19.17
CA THR A 7 -10.74 -37.02 18.50
C THR A 7 -10.31 -36.03 19.57
N ALA A 8 -9.01 -35.80 19.71
CA ALA A 8 -8.49 -34.70 20.51
C ALA A 8 -8.81 -33.37 19.81
N THR A 9 -10.08 -32.97 19.82
CA THR A 9 -10.50 -31.58 19.61
C THR A 9 -10.18 -30.84 20.89
N GLY A 10 -8.92 -30.49 21.09
CA GLY A 10 -8.53 -29.65 22.22
C GLY A 10 -9.14 -28.27 22.05
N ASP A 11 -9.83 -27.81 23.10
CA ASP A 11 -10.41 -26.46 23.16
C ASP A 11 -9.35 -25.41 22.79
N LEU A 12 -9.70 -24.46 21.93
CA LEU A 12 -8.81 -23.34 21.57
C LEU A 12 -8.36 -22.60 22.82
N ILE A 13 -9.29 -22.27 23.72
CA ILE A 13 -8.99 -21.65 25.01
C ILE A 13 -9.69 -22.47 26.10
N PRO A 14 -8.95 -23.10 27.02
CA PRO A 14 -9.54 -23.93 28.07
C PRO A 14 -10.61 -23.17 28.87
N GLY A 15 -11.79 -23.76 29.01
CA GLY A 15 -12.90 -23.18 29.77
C GLY A 15 -13.73 -22.12 29.02
N LEU A 16 -13.45 -21.89 27.73
CA LEU A 16 -14.24 -21.01 26.87
C LEU A 16 -14.91 -21.81 25.73
N PRO A 17 -16.19 -21.54 25.43
CA PRO A 17 -16.81 -22.02 24.19
C PRO A 17 -16.00 -21.63 22.95
N GLU A 18 -15.98 -22.52 21.95
CA GLU A 18 -15.17 -22.36 20.74
C GLU A 18 -15.46 -21.09 19.94
N ASP A 19 -16.72 -20.67 19.88
CA ASP A 19 -17.15 -19.43 19.24
C ASP A 19 -16.60 -18.19 19.96
N MET A 20 -16.61 -18.18 21.30
CA MET A 20 -16.02 -17.13 22.12
C MET A 20 -14.50 -17.10 21.99
N ALA A 21 -13.85 -18.27 21.97
CA ALA A 21 -12.41 -18.37 21.73
C ALA A 21 -12.01 -17.77 20.37
N ARG A 22 -12.77 -18.06 19.31
CA ARG A 22 -12.54 -17.49 17.97
C ARG A 22 -12.71 -15.98 17.97
N GLU A 23 -13.74 -15.46 18.62
CA GLU A 23 -13.99 -14.02 18.73
C GLU A 23 -12.85 -13.30 19.49
N CYS A 24 -12.29 -13.94 20.54
CA CYS A 24 -11.09 -13.45 21.21
C CYS A 24 -9.89 -13.37 20.24
N LEU A 25 -9.66 -14.42 19.45
CA LEU A 25 -8.58 -14.43 18.45
C LEU A 25 -8.77 -13.38 17.34
N LEU A 26 -10.02 -13.06 16.96
CA LEU A 26 -10.31 -11.99 16.00
C LEU A 26 -9.91 -10.61 16.52
N ARG A 27 -9.90 -10.40 17.84
CA ARG A 27 -9.57 -9.11 18.46
C ARG A 27 -8.09 -8.90 18.70
N VAL A 28 -7.29 -9.97 18.68
CA VAL A 28 -5.83 -9.91 18.85
C VAL A 28 -5.23 -8.87 17.89
N GLY A 29 -4.51 -7.89 18.40
CA GLY A 29 -3.83 -6.88 17.59
C GLY A 29 -2.82 -7.51 16.63
N PHE A 30 -2.63 -6.93 15.44
CA PHE A 30 -1.73 -7.49 14.42
C PHE A 30 -0.30 -7.75 14.94
N GLN A 31 0.17 -6.89 15.86
CA GLN A 31 1.49 -6.99 16.51
C GLN A 31 1.64 -8.25 17.38
N HIS A 32 0.52 -8.81 17.84
CA HIS A 32 0.50 -10.00 18.69
C HIS A 32 0.17 -11.28 17.90
N LEU A 33 -0.19 -11.18 16.61
CA LEU A 33 -0.46 -12.36 15.77
C LEU A 33 0.73 -13.34 15.72
N PRO A 34 2.00 -12.90 15.61
CA PRO A 34 3.14 -13.83 15.61
C PRO A 34 3.27 -14.60 16.92
N THR A 35 2.98 -13.96 18.05
CA THR A 35 3.00 -14.57 19.38
C THR A 35 1.81 -15.50 19.58
N ALA A 36 0.59 -15.04 19.26
CA ALA A 36 -0.63 -15.84 19.34
C ALA A 36 -0.52 -17.13 18.51
N ARG A 37 0.07 -17.04 17.32
CA ARG A 37 0.33 -18.20 16.46
C ARG A 37 1.28 -19.24 17.07
N ARG A 38 2.08 -18.88 18.07
CA ARG A 38 3.03 -19.79 18.74
C ARG A 38 2.43 -20.42 20.01
N VAL A 39 1.27 -19.97 20.47
CA VAL A 39 0.64 -20.45 21.71
C VAL A 39 0.27 -21.93 21.64
N SER A 40 -0.42 -22.35 20.58
CA SER A 40 -0.82 -23.75 20.39
C SER A 40 -1.01 -24.11 18.92
N ARG A 41 -1.06 -25.41 18.61
CA ARG A 41 -1.39 -25.90 17.26
C ARG A 41 -2.81 -25.48 16.84
N GLY A 42 -3.75 -25.44 17.79
CA GLY A 42 -5.12 -24.99 17.56
C GLY A 42 -5.18 -23.51 17.18
N TRP A 43 -4.52 -22.63 17.96
CA TRP A 43 -4.45 -21.19 17.64
C TRP A 43 -3.78 -20.96 16.30
N LYS A 44 -2.68 -21.67 16.02
CA LYS A 44 -2.01 -21.58 14.72
C LYS A 44 -2.96 -21.94 13.57
N ALA A 45 -3.66 -23.08 13.68
CA ALA A 45 -4.59 -23.54 12.65
C ALA A 45 -5.74 -22.54 12.45
N GLU A 46 -6.27 -21.96 13.54
CA GLU A 46 -7.34 -20.98 13.47
C GLU A 46 -6.89 -19.67 12.82
N LEU A 47 -5.74 -19.13 13.24
CA LEU A 47 -5.20 -17.88 12.71
C LEU A 47 -4.76 -17.99 11.24
N GLU A 48 -4.39 -19.19 10.78
CA GLU A 48 -4.08 -19.50 9.37
C GLU A 48 -5.33 -19.86 8.54
N SER A 49 -6.50 -19.96 9.18
CA SER A 49 -7.72 -20.44 8.52
C SER A 49 -8.35 -19.38 7.59
N PRO A 50 -8.87 -19.76 6.41
CA PRO A 50 -9.55 -18.83 5.52
C PRO A 50 -10.75 -18.12 6.14
N SER A 51 -11.47 -18.77 7.06
CA SER A 51 -12.59 -18.19 7.82
C SER A 51 -12.13 -17.04 8.70
N HIS A 52 -11.08 -17.26 9.49
CA HIS A 52 -10.51 -16.23 10.37
C HIS A 52 -10.05 -15.01 9.57
N HIS A 53 -9.34 -15.22 8.46
CA HIS A 53 -8.92 -14.13 7.57
C HIS A 53 -10.11 -13.37 6.98
N ARG A 54 -11.17 -14.05 6.55
CA ARG A 54 -12.38 -13.38 6.04
C ARG A 54 -13.02 -12.50 7.12
N SER A 55 -13.07 -12.97 8.36
CA SER A 55 -13.65 -12.21 9.47
C SER A 55 -12.81 -10.98 9.86
N ARG A 56 -11.47 -11.10 9.84
CA ARG A 56 -10.59 -9.97 10.21
C ARG A 56 -10.42 -8.90 9.13
N ARG A 57 -10.66 -9.20 7.85
CA ARG A 57 -10.59 -8.24 6.72
C ARG A 57 -11.35 -6.93 6.93
N ARG A 58 -12.30 -6.90 7.86
CA ARG A 58 -13.01 -5.69 8.29
C ARG A 58 -12.10 -4.66 8.98
N ARG A 59 -10.93 -5.05 9.48
CA ARG A 59 -9.92 -4.15 10.05
C ARG A 59 -8.89 -3.76 9.00
N ALA A 60 -8.97 -2.51 8.56
CA ALA A 60 -8.05 -1.91 7.61
C ALA A 60 -7.02 -1.04 8.34
N LEU A 61 -5.74 -1.32 8.10
CA LEU A 61 -4.62 -0.53 8.60
C LEU A 61 -3.99 0.25 7.44
N LEU A 62 -3.27 1.31 7.78
CA LEU A 62 -2.41 2.04 6.85
C LEU A 62 -0.96 1.70 7.13
N ALA A 63 -0.27 1.15 6.13
CA ALA A 63 1.17 0.98 6.14
C ALA A 63 1.83 2.20 5.48
N LEU A 64 2.72 2.84 6.21
CA LEU A 64 3.36 4.11 5.85
C LEU A 64 4.88 3.93 5.83
N ALA A 65 5.52 4.37 4.75
CA ALA A 65 6.97 4.57 4.73
C ALA A 65 7.24 6.01 5.17
N GLN A 66 7.67 6.16 6.42
CA GLN A 66 7.67 7.44 7.12
C GLN A 66 9.08 7.81 7.60
N ALA A 67 9.46 9.07 7.41
CA ALA A 67 10.74 9.60 7.89
C ALA A 67 10.81 9.61 9.43
N GLN A 68 11.99 9.36 9.99
CA GLN A 68 12.24 9.47 11.42
C GLN A 68 12.63 10.91 11.80
N PRO A 69 12.03 11.52 12.86
CA PRO A 69 12.50 12.80 13.43
C PRO A 69 13.95 12.72 13.96
N PRO A 70 14.69 13.83 14.16
CA PRO A 70 14.19 15.17 14.50
C PRO A 70 14.05 16.12 13.30
N LEU A 71 12.87 16.71 13.12
CA LEU A 71 12.61 17.77 12.14
C LEU A 71 12.76 19.15 12.80
N ALA A 72 13.99 19.54 13.16
CA ALA A 72 14.25 20.94 13.48
C ALA A 72 14.44 21.74 12.16
N GLY A 73 13.41 22.48 11.75
CA GLY A 73 13.57 23.67 10.89
C GLY A 73 13.59 23.50 9.36
N SER A 74 12.78 22.62 8.76
CA SER A 74 12.74 22.48 7.29
C SER A 74 11.39 22.90 6.69
N GLY A 75 11.33 24.08 6.08
CA GLY A 75 10.22 24.52 5.22
C GLY A 75 10.15 23.77 3.88
N PRO A 76 9.06 23.95 3.11
CA PRO A 76 8.73 23.17 1.92
C PRO A 76 9.71 23.36 0.72
N ALA A 77 10.58 24.36 0.77
CA ALA A 77 11.55 24.68 -0.29
C ALA A 77 12.84 23.83 -0.25
N ARG A 78 13.07 23.02 0.81
CA ARG A 78 14.28 22.17 0.93
C ARG A 78 14.09 20.71 0.52
N LYS A 79 12.98 20.37 -0.16
CA LYS A 79 12.65 18.98 -0.60
C LYS A 79 13.74 18.27 -1.42
N TYR A 80 14.72 19.00 -1.94
CA TYR A 80 15.85 18.44 -2.70
C TYR A 80 17.24 18.94 -2.23
N ALA A 81 17.32 19.69 -1.13
CA ALA A 81 18.55 20.37 -0.68
C ALA A 81 19.07 19.89 0.69
N ALA A 82 18.79 18.64 1.07
CA ALA A 82 19.34 17.98 2.25
C ALA A 82 19.99 16.65 1.82
N SER A 83 20.92 16.75 0.89
CA SER A 83 21.71 15.66 0.31
C SER A 83 22.88 15.18 1.20
N SER A 84 22.95 15.61 2.46
CA SER A 84 23.95 15.13 3.43
C SER A 84 23.45 14.98 4.87
N ALA A 85 22.14 15.18 5.15
CA ALA A 85 21.57 15.08 6.49
C ALA A 85 20.42 14.05 6.56
N GLY A 86 20.78 12.77 6.76
CA GLY A 86 20.16 11.95 7.80
C GLY A 86 18.71 11.46 7.69
N TYR A 87 17.98 11.63 6.59
CA TYR A 87 16.62 11.04 6.52
C TYR A 87 16.70 9.50 6.50
N SER A 88 16.30 8.86 7.60
CA SER A 88 15.99 7.42 7.63
C SER A 88 14.48 7.25 7.58
N PHE A 89 14.02 6.37 6.67
CA PHE A 89 12.62 5.98 6.60
C PHE A 89 12.43 4.66 7.35
N ARG A 90 11.32 4.57 8.08
CA ARG A 90 10.85 3.36 8.75
C ARG A 90 9.43 3.03 8.32
N LEU A 91 9.04 1.77 8.50
CA LEU A 91 7.66 1.36 8.30
C LEU A 91 6.85 1.61 9.56
N VAL A 92 5.70 2.23 9.40
CA VAL A 92 4.76 2.55 10.46
C VAL A 92 3.39 2.03 10.07
N LEU A 93 2.70 1.43 11.03
CA LEU A 93 1.29 1.08 10.89
C LEU A 93 0.46 2.04 11.69
N HIS A 94 -0.58 2.56 11.07
CA HIS A 94 -1.62 3.32 11.72
C HIS A 94 -2.93 2.55 11.64
N ASP A 95 -3.61 2.39 12.76
CA ASP A 95 -5.00 1.93 12.85
C ASP A 95 -5.91 3.16 12.98
N PRO A 96 -6.60 3.59 11.92
CA PRO A 96 -7.46 4.77 11.98
C PRO A 96 -8.71 4.57 12.84
N ALA A 97 -9.12 3.32 13.09
CA ALA A 97 -10.28 3.03 13.93
C ALA A 97 -9.92 3.06 15.42
N ALA A 98 -8.74 2.56 15.78
CA ALA A 98 -8.24 2.58 17.16
C ALA A 98 -7.42 3.84 17.50
N GLY A 99 -7.02 4.64 16.51
CA GLY A 99 -6.10 5.76 16.69
C GLY A 99 -4.67 5.36 17.04
N SER A 100 -4.34 4.07 16.93
CA SER A 100 -3.06 3.52 17.38
C SER A 100 -1.98 3.59 16.29
N TRP A 101 -0.73 3.64 16.74
CA TRP A 101 0.46 3.72 15.90
C TRP A 101 1.49 2.69 16.37
N ALA A 102 2.10 1.96 15.44
CA ALA A 102 3.16 1.02 15.78
C ALA A 102 4.24 0.99 14.70
N PRO A 103 5.54 0.97 15.09
CA PRO A 103 6.61 0.72 14.13
C PRO A 103 6.57 -0.75 13.69
N LEU A 104 6.88 -0.99 12.41
CA LEU A 104 7.20 -2.31 11.92
C LEU A 104 8.71 -2.56 11.98
N PRO A 105 9.15 -3.82 12.19
CA PRO A 105 10.55 -4.17 12.06
C PRO A 105 11.09 -3.75 10.69
N ALA A 106 12.34 -3.33 10.65
CA ALA A 106 13.06 -3.07 9.41
C ALA A 106 13.18 -4.34 8.55
N PRO A 107 13.10 -4.24 7.21
CA PRO A 107 13.45 -5.35 6.34
C PRO A 107 14.95 -5.69 6.50
N PRO A 108 15.32 -6.97 6.69
CA PRO A 108 16.70 -7.40 6.82
C PRO A 108 17.44 -7.26 5.50
N GLY A 109 18.69 -6.82 5.55
CA GLY A 109 19.58 -6.74 4.39
C GLY A 109 18.99 -5.94 3.23
N ALA A 110 18.29 -4.83 3.52
CA ALA A 110 17.88 -3.89 2.48
C ALA A 110 19.06 -3.48 1.58
N HIS A 111 20.29 -3.57 2.12
CA HIS A 111 21.55 -3.32 1.46
C HIS A 111 22.54 -4.43 1.88
N GLY A 112 23.33 -4.96 0.93
CA GLY A 112 24.29 -6.07 1.14
C GLY A 112 25.52 -5.71 1.96
N HIS A 113 25.49 -4.61 2.69
CA HIS A 113 26.48 -4.16 3.65
C HIS A 113 25.77 -3.86 4.97
N ASP A 114 26.48 -4.03 6.08
CA ASP A 114 26.02 -4.15 7.47
C ASP A 114 25.36 -2.86 8.06
N HIS A 115 24.54 -2.16 7.28
CA HIS A 115 24.09 -0.78 7.53
C HIS A 115 22.57 -0.72 7.78
N GLY A 116 22.16 -1.24 8.94
CA GLY A 116 21.10 -0.62 9.74
C GLY A 116 19.64 -0.66 9.25
N GLY A 117 19.23 -1.57 8.38
CA GLY A 117 17.80 -1.86 8.14
C GLY A 117 16.94 -0.67 7.65
N ARG A 118 17.54 0.30 6.96
CA ARG A 118 16.84 1.51 6.48
C ARG A 118 15.99 1.18 5.26
N LEU A 119 14.83 1.84 5.11
CA LEU A 119 14.02 1.70 3.89
C LEU A 119 14.65 2.47 2.72
N PRO A 120 14.54 1.93 1.47
CA PRO A 120 14.91 2.68 0.28
C PRO A 120 14.09 3.97 0.12
N LEU A 121 14.72 5.02 -0.40
CA LEU A 121 14.07 6.26 -0.80
C LEU A 121 13.13 5.97 -1.99
N PHE A 122 11.96 6.60 -2.01
CA PHE A 122 10.97 6.45 -3.09
C PHE A 122 10.49 5.01 -3.33
N CYS A 123 10.64 4.10 -2.35
CA CYS A 123 10.11 2.74 -2.45
C CYS A 123 8.59 2.75 -2.62
N GLN A 124 8.08 1.76 -3.34
CA GLN A 124 6.64 1.52 -3.45
C GLN A 124 6.19 0.55 -2.36
N LEU A 125 4.98 0.78 -1.85
CA LEU A 125 4.30 -0.12 -0.92
C LEU A 125 3.10 -0.78 -1.60
N ALA A 126 2.97 -2.09 -1.45
CA ALA A 126 1.79 -2.82 -1.90
C ALA A 126 1.34 -3.84 -0.85
N ALA A 127 0.03 -3.91 -0.62
CA ALA A 127 -0.55 -4.90 0.27
C ALA A 127 -1.18 -6.03 -0.58
N ALA A 128 -0.59 -7.22 -0.53
CA ALA A 128 -1.12 -8.39 -1.21
C ALA A 128 -1.74 -9.36 -0.19
N GLY A 129 -2.82 -10.03 -0.57
CA GLY A 129 -3.51 -10.94 0.36
C GLY A 129 -5.00 -11.10 0.09
N GLU A 130 -5.58 -10.34 -0.83
CA GLU A 130 -6.95 -10.56 -1.28
C GLU A 130 -7.09 -11.98 -1.85
N GLY A 131 -7.83 -12.81 -1.13
CA GLY A 131 -8.10 -14.21 -1.47
C GLY A 131 -7.10 -15.25 -0.91
N GLY A 132 -6.09 -14.83 -0.14
CA GLY A 132 -5.10 -15.74 0.46
C GLY A 132 -5.13 -15.81 2.00
N PRO A 133 -4.65 -16.90 2.63
CA PRO A 133 -4.58 -17.06 4.09
C PRO A 133 -3.48 -16.24 4.81
N ALA A 134 -3.19 -15.00 4.39
CA ALA A 134 -2.40 -14.03 5.19
C ALA A 134 -2.23 -12.73 4.40
N ALA A 135 -2.44 -11.60 5.08
CA ALA A 135 -2.05 -10.28 4.61
C ALA A 135 -0.53 -10.16 4.55
N LYS A 136 -0.02 -9.55 3.47
CA LYS A 136 1.41 -9.30 3.27
C LYS A 136 1.63 -7.88 2.83
N LEU A 137 2.67 -7.24 3.39
CA LEU A 137 3.17 -5.95 2.94
C LEU A 137 4.42 -6.18 2.11
N LEU A 138 4.46 -5.56 0.93
CA LEU A 138 5.61 -5.57 0.05
C LEU A 138 6.23 -4.18 0.01
N VAL A 139 7.56 -4.13 0.10
CA VAL A 139 8.39 -2.95 -0.18
C VAL A 139 9.14 -3.24 -1.46
N LEU A 140 8.95 -2.40 -2.48
CA LEU A 140 9.48 -2.62 -3.82
C LEU A 140 10.34 -1.44 -4.27
N GLY A 141 11.56 -1.76 -4.71
CA GLY A 141 12.47 -0.84 -5.37
C GLY A 141 12.77 0.42 -4.58
N GLY A 142 12.98 1.50 -5.32
CA GLY A 142 13.44 2.78 -4.78
C GLY A 142 14.94 2.94 -4.95
N TRP A 143 15.51 3.88 -4.22
CA TRP A 143 16.93 4.21 -4.24
C TRP A 143 17.55 3.88 -2.90
N ASP A 144 18.77 3.36 -2.97
CA ASP A 144 19.62 3.19 -1.82
C ASP A 144 19.89 4.56 -1.15
N PRO A 145 19.64 4.70 0.16
CA PRO A 145 19.76 5.99 0.83
C PRO A 145 21.20 6.49 0.96
N GLU A 146 22.21 5.63 0.74
CA GLU A 146 23.63 5.97 0.85
C GLU A 146 24.26 6.15 -0.52
N THR A 147 24.08 5.17 -1.41
CA THR A 147 24.69 5.16 -2.75
C THR A 147 23.85 5.87 -3.80
N TRP A 148 22.58 6.18 -3.49
CA TRP A 148 21.60 6.74 -4.43
C TRP A 148 21.34 5.86 -5.67
N ALA A 149 21.83 4.61 -5.66
CA ALA A 149 21.65 3.67 -6.74
C ALA A 149 20.22 3.11 -6.70
N PRO A 150 19.55 2.96 -7.87
CA PRO A 150 18.27 2.26 -7.91
C PRO A 150 18.45 0.80 -7.48
N THR A 151 17.46 0.27 -6.79
CA THR A 151 17.44 -1.14 -6.36
C THR A 151 16.27 -1.88 -6.98
N ALA A 152 16.50 -3.14 -7.37
CA ALA A 152 15.45 -4.06 -7.80
C ALA A 152 14.85 -4.84 -6.62
N ALA A 153 15.25 -4.49 -5.39
CA ALA A 153 14.89 -5.20 -4.18
C ALA A 153 13.40 -5.30 -3.94
N VAL A 154 12.97 -6.48 -3.47
CA VAL A 154 11.60 -6.74 -3.04
C VAL A 154 11.65 -7.39 -1.67
N HIS A 155 11.10 -6.73 -0.66
CA HIS A 155 10.97 -7.27 0.68
C HIS A 155 9.51 -7.55 1.00
N VAL A 156 9.22 -8.71 1.58
CA VAL A 156 7.87 -9.14 1.90
C VAL A 156 7.76 -9.38 3.40
N TYR A 157 6.89 -8.62 4.05
CA TYR A 157 6.51 -8.84 5.45
C TYR A 157 5.23 -9.65 5.52
N ASP A 158 5.26 -10.71 6.30
CA ASP A 158 4.09 -11.55 6.56
C ASP A 158 3.60 -11.24 7.97
N PHE A 159 2.43 -10.59 8.07
CA PHE A 159 1.86 -10.12 9.34
C PHE A 159 1.49 -11.25 10.30
N LEU A 160 1.21 -12.44 9.77
CA LEU A 160 0.83 -13.59 10.57
C LEU A 160 2.06 -14.24 11.22
N SER A 161 3.18 -14.29 10.50
CA SER A 161 4.44 -14.82 11.04
C SER A 161 5.31 -13.78 11.74
N GLY A 162 5.11 -12.48 11.46
CA GLY A 162 5.93 -11.39 11.98
C GLY A 162 7.34 -11.35 11.40
N VAL A 163 7.56 -11.97 10.24
CA VAL A 163 8.88 -12.19 9.67
C VAL A 163 8.97 -11.60 8.27
N TRP A 164 10.06 -10.89 8.03
CA TRP A 164 10.47 -10.44 6.70
C TRP A 164 11.12 -11.56 5.90
N ARG A 165 10.91 -11.52 4.59
CA ARG A 165 11.59 -12.40 3.63
C ARG A 165 12.02 -11.58 2.42
N ARG A 166 13.18 -11.91 1.86
CA ARG A 166 13.60 -11.39 0.56
C ARG A 166 12.80 -12.08 -0.55
N GLY A 167 12.10 -11.29 -1.36
CA GLY A 167 11.44 -11.73 -2.58
C GLY A 167 12.43 -11.86 -3.74
N ALA A 168 11.95 -12.29 -4.90
CA ALA A 168 12.75 -12.20 -6.11
C ALA A 168 12.90 -10.74 -6.53
N ASP A 169 14.09 -10.37 -6.99
CA ASP A 169 14.35 -9.03 -7.49
C ASP A 169 13.47 -8.71 -8.70
N MET A 170 13.02 -7.46 -8.80
CA MET A 170 12.25 -6.99 -9.94
C MET A 170 13.03 -7.17 -11.24
N PRO A 171 12.36 -7.44 -12.37
CA PRO A 171 13.04 -7.60 -13.64
C PRO A 171 13.86 -6.37 -14.02
N PRO A 172 15.04 -6.56 -14.64
CA PRO A 172 15.84 -5.45 -15.12
C PRO A 172 15.11 -4.64 -16.22
N PRO A 173 15.56 -3.41 -16.50
CA PRO A 173 16.54 -2.63 -15.73
C PRO A 173 16.05 -2.30 -14.31
N ARG A 174 16.97 -1.84 -13.43
CA ARG A 174 16.60 -1.34 -12.11
C ARG A 174 15.76 -0.07 -12.28
N ARG A 175 14.55 -0.08 -11.74
CA ARG A 175 13.56 1.00 -11.94
C ARG A 175 13.30 1.75 -10.64
N SER A 176 13.02 3.04 -10.77
CA SER A 176 12.46 3.90 -9.73
C SER A 176 11.24 4.63 -10.28
N PHE A 177 10.38 5.16 -9.39
CA PHE A 177 9.19 5.92 -9.76
C PHE A 177 8.16 5.18 -10.65
N PHE A 178 8.11 3.84 -10.58
CA PHE A 178 7.16 3.03 -11.32
C PHE A 178 5.79 2.96 -10.61
N ALA A 179 4.74 2.71 -11.40
CA ALA A 179 3.41 2.38 -10.91
C ALA A 179 3.43 1.01 -10.24
N CYS A 180 2.77 0.89 -9.08
CA CYS A 180 2.68 -0.35 -8.32
C CYS A 180 1.28 -0.49 -7.70
N ALA A 181 0.65 -1.66 -7.83
CA ALA A 181 -0.58 -1.98 -7.12
C ALA A 181 -0.75 -3.49 -6.91
N ALA A 182 -1.47 -3.86 -5.86
CA ALA A 182 -1.92 -5.23 -5.67
C ALA A 182 -3.31 -5.42 -6.27
N VAL A 183 -3.49 -6.47 -7.07
CA VAL A 183 -4.76 -6.88 -7.65
C VAL A 183 -4.99 -8.35 -7.30
N GLY A 184 -5.93 -8.59 -6.39
CA GLY A 184 -6.13 -9.91 -5.79
C GLY A 184 -4.89 -10.38 -5.02
N ALA A 185 -4.41 -11.58 -5.35
CA ALA A 185 -3.21 -12.15 -4.74
C ALA A 185 -1.90 -11.75 -5.46
N ASN A 186 -1.97 -10.88 -6.48
CA ASN A 186 -0.84 -10.51 -7.30
C ASN A 186 -0.44 -9.05 -7.08
N VAL A 187 0.86 -8.75 -7.08
CA VAL A 187 1.36 -7.38 -7.24
C VAL A 187 1.78 -7.16 -8.68
N PHE A 188 1.41 -6.02 -9.24
CA PHE A 188 1.78 -5.55 -10.56
C PHE A 188 2.62 -4.28 -10.44
N ILE A 189 3.64 -4.20 -11.29
CA ILE A 189 4.44 -3.00 -11.51
C ILE A 189 4.34 -2.61 -12.98
N ALA A 190 4.44 -1.32 -13.31
CA ALA A 190 4.55 -0.85 -14.69
C ALA A 190 5.18 0.55 -14.73
N GLY A 191 5.72 0.92 -15.89
CA GLY A 191 6.34 2.22 -16.11
C GLY A 191 7.85 2.28 -15.91
N THR A 192 8.33 3.52 -16.02
CA THR A 192 9.70 4.09 -16.01
C THR A 192 10.79 3.39 -16.83
N ARG A 193 11.39 4.21 -17.71
CA ARG A 193 12.45 3.95 -18.69
C ARG A 193 13.70 4.76 -18.31
N ARG A 194 14.89 4.22 -18.54
CA ARG A 194 16.08 4.97 -18.99
C ARG A 194 16.89 4.08 -19.94
N GLY A 195 16.93 4.42 -21.23
CA GLY A 195 17.60 3.64 -22.30
C GLY A 195 16.78 3.53 -23.61
N GLU A 196 17.39 2.99 -24.67
CA GLU A 196 16.88 2.96 -26.07
C GLU A 196 15.98 1.76 -26.46
N GLU A 197 15.80 0.74 -25.62
CA GLU A 197 14.93 -0.40 -25.97
C GLU A 197 13.50 -0.25 -25.42
N ARG A 198 12.53 -0.63 -26.27
CA ARG A 198 11.08 -0.50 -26.10
C ARG A 198 10.58 -1.11 -24.77
N ALA A 199 9.62 -0.43 -24.12
CA ALA A 199 8.84 -0.93 -22.96
C ALA A 199 8.24 -2.32 -23.28
N ALA A 200 7.84 -3.21 -22.37
CA ALA A 200 7.51 -3.13 -20.96
C ALA A 200 8.04 -4.34 -20.16
N VAL A 201 8.26 -4.17 -18.86
CA VAL A 201 8.33 -5.32 -17.95
C VAL A 201 7.57 -4.99 -16.70
N GLY A 202 6.24 -5.11 -16.78
CA GLY A 202 5.52 -5.33 -15.56
C GLY A 202 5.81 -6.73 -15.04
N GLY A 203 5.60 -6.94 -13.76
CA GLY A 203 5.54 -8.32 -13.36
C GLY A 203 4.79 -8.58 -12.09
N ARG A 204 4.54 -9.88 -11.97
CA ARG A 204 3.69 -10.51 -10.99
C ARG A 204 4.50 -10.81 -9.73
N VAL A 205 3.94 -10.55 -8.56
CA VAL A 205 4.26 -11.32 -7.36
C VAL A 205 3.06 -12.17 -7.00
N ARG A 206 3.08 -13.50 -7.19
CA ARG A 206 2.07 -14.40 -6.61
C ARG A 206 2.68 -15.34 -5.59
N ARG A 207 1.94 -15.44 -4.48
CA ARG A 207 1.84 -16.40 -3.36
C ARG A 207 2.68 -17.70 -3.29
N ARG A 208 3.33 -18.20 -4.35
CA ARG A 208 4.12 -19.46 -4.32
C ARG A 208 5.25 -19.58 -5.34
N GLY A 209 5.26 -18.81 -6.43
CA GLY A 209 6.36 -18.80 -7.40
C GLY A 209 7.12 -17.51 -7.25
N ARG A 210 8.38 -17.57 -6.81
CA ARG A 210 9.27 -16.41 -6.64
C ARG A 210 9.71 -15.84 -8.01
N GLN A 211 8.78 -15.62 -8.94
CA GLN A 211 9.10 -15.31 -10.32
C GLN A 211 8.22 -14.16 -10.83
N TRP A 212 8.90 -13.22 -11.48
CA TRP A 212 8.30 -12.12 -12.20
C TRP A 212 8.00 -12.56 -13.64
N THR A 213 6.80 -12.24 -14.12
CA THR A 213 6.38 -12.51 -15.50
C THR A 213 6.19 -11.18 -16.22
N PRO A 214 6.85 -10.93 -17.37
CA PRO A 214 6.67 -9.72 -18.14
C PRO A 214 5.19 -9.44 -18.48
N LEU A 215 4.76 -8.19 -18.31
CA LEU A 215 3.50 -7.70 -18.88
C LEU A 215 3.69 -7.33 -20.36
N PRO A 216 2.63 -7.41 -21.18
CA PRO A 216 2.62 -6.80 -22.51
C PRO A 216 2.89 -5.29 -22.42
N ASP A 217 3.19 -4.70 -23.57
CA ASP A 217 3.54 -3.29 -23.65
C ASP A 217 2.30 -2.40 -23.51
N MET A 218 2.43 -1.32 -22.75
CA MET A 218 1.45 -0.23 -22.76
C MET A 218 1.54 0.50 -24.10
N ALA A 219 0.43 1.08 -24.55
CA ALA A 219 0.39 1.89 -25.75
C ALA A 219 1.14 3.21 -25.58
N ARG A 220 1.25 3.73 -24.34
CA ARG A 220 2.01 4.94 -24.02
C ARG A 220 3.12 4.70 -23.02
N GLU A 221 4.23 5.38 -23.24
CA GLU A 221 5.28 5.51 -22.25
C GLU A 221 4.80 6.36 -21.07
N ARG A 222 5.14 5.92 -19.86
CA ARG A 222 4.80 6.62 -18.62
C ARG A 222 5.97 6.56 -17.64
N ASP A 223 6.59 7.70 -17.41
CA ASP A 223 7.51 7.97 -16.31
C ASP A 223 6.77 8.64 -15.14
N GLU A 224 7.16 8.29 -13.91
CA GLU A 224 6.45 8.65 -12.67
C GLU A 224 4.92 8.38 -12.62
N PRO A 225 4.37 7.27 -13.19
CA PRO A 225 2.94 7.01 -13.10
C PRO A 225 2.52 6.50 -11.72
N ARG A 226 1.21 6.55 -11.44
CA ARG A 226 0.61 5.92 -10.25
C ARG A 226 -0.14 4.65 -10.62
N GLY A 227 0.16 3.56 -9.91
CA GLY A 227 -0.59 2.32 -9.98
C GLY A 227 -1.74 2.29 -8.98
N VAL A 228 -2.92 1.86 -9.41
CA VAL A 228 -4.07 1.60 -8.54
C VAL A 228 -4.81 0.32 -8.96
N CYS A 229 -5.52 -0.31 -8.03
CA CYS A 229 -6.39 -1.45 -8.31
C CYS A 229 -7.84 -0.97 -8.38
N VAL A 230 -8.50 -1.16 -9.52
CA VAL A 230 -9.90 -0.74 -9.70
C VAL A 230 -10.66 -1.79 -10.47
N GLY A 231 -11.79 -2.25 -9.94
CA GLY A 231 -12.62 -3.28 -10.59
C GLY A 231 -11.85 -4.57 -10.88
N GLY A 232 -10.87 -4.94 -10.04
CA GLY A 232 -10.02 -6.11 -10.27
C GLY A 232 -9.00 -5.96 -11.40
N ARG A 233 -8.78 -4.74 -11.90
CA ARG A 233 -7.78 -4.42 -12.93
C ARG A 233 -6.66 -3.56 -12.35
N PHE A 234 -5.48 -3.67 -12.94
CA PHE A 234 -4.35 -2.80 -12.62
C PHE A 234 -4.38 -1.56 -13.52
N VAL A 235 -4.68 -0.39 -12.94
CA VAL A 235 -4.78 0.86 -13.69
C VAL A 235 -3.54 1.72 -13.44
N VAL A 236 -2.88 2.11 -14.51
CA VAL A 236 -1.70 2.99 -14.52
C VAL A 236 -2.17 4.39 -14.92
N VAL A 237 -2.13 5.32 -13.97
CA VAL A 237 -2.68 6.67 -14.10
C VAL A 237 -1.55 7.69 -14.24
N GLY A 238 -1.68 8.54 -15.25
CA GLY A 238 -0.80 9.68 -15.49
C GLY A 238 0.61 9.28 -15.90
N GLY A 239 1.58 9.98 -15.32
CA GLY A 239 2.97 9.95 -15.77
C GLY A 239 3.18 10.79 -17.02
N TYR A 240 4.40 10.78 -17.53
CA TYR A 240 4.78 11.54 -18.72
C TYR A 240 5.77 10.73 -19.57
N PRO A 241 5.80 10.91 -20.90
CA PRO A 241 6.88 10.33 -21.70
C PRO A 241 8.18 11.13 -21.48
N THR A 242 9.34 10.52 -21.71
CA THR A 242 10.64 11.17 -21.43
C THR A 242 10.80 12.51 -22.14
N GLU A 243 10.31 12.65 -23.38
CA GLU A 243 10.38 13.91 -24.13
C GLU A 243 9.54 15.05 -23.52
N ALA A 244 8.59 14.72 -22.64
CA ALA A 244 7.72 15.67 -21.96
C ALA A 244 7.94 15.64 -20.44
N GLN A 245 9.19 15.47 -20.00
CA GLN A 245 9.55 15.35 -18.59
C GLN A 245 8.87 16.41 -17.71
N GLY A 246 8.21 15.95 -16.64
CA GLY A 246 7.49 16.79 -15.68
C GLY A 246 6.10 17.27 -16.16
N ARG A 247 5.70 17.00 -17.40
CA ARG A 247 4.37 17.33 -17.94
C ARG A 247 3.46 16.12 -17.83
N PHE A 248 2.89 15.90 -16.64
CA PHE A 248 1.98 14.78 -16.39
C PHE A 248 0.80 14.80 -17.36
N ALA A 249 0.58 13.69 -18.06
CA ALA A 249 -0.56 13.51 -18.94
C ALA A 249 -1.80 13.09 -18.13
N GLY A 250 -2.97 13.54 -18.56
CA GLY A 250 -4.27 13.18 -17.99
C GLY A 250 -4.74 11.76 -18.29
N SER A 251 -3.95 10.96 -19.01
CA SER A 251 -4.37 9.65 -19.52
C SER A 251 -4.08 8.49 -18.56
N ALA A 252 -4.80 7.37 -18.71
CA ALA A 252 -4.52 6.13 -17.99
C ALA A 252 -4.71 4.90 -18.89
N GLU A 253 -4.14 3.78 -18.47
CA GLU A 253 -4.32 2.47 -19.12
C GLU A 253 -4.63 1.41 -18.07
N ALA A 254 -5.54 0.49 -18.39
CA ALA A 254 -5.97 -0.57 -17.49
C ALA A 254 -5.53 -1.93 -18.02
N PHE A 255 -4.75 -2.66 -17.23
CA PHE A 255 -4.37 -4.04 -17.50
C PHE A 255 -5.39 -4.99 -16.88
N ASP A 256 -5.93 -5.89 -17.70
CA ASP A 256 -6.82 -6.94 -17.25
C ASP A 256 -6.03 -8.24 -17.02
N PRO A 257 -5.88 -8.70 -15.77
CA PRO A 257 -5.11 -9.90 -15.46
C PRO A 257 -5.81 -11.20 -15.89
N VAL A 258 -7.09 -11.16 -16.30
CA VAL A 258 -7.81 -12.33 -16.84
C VAL A 258 -7.46 -12.54 -18.31
N THR A 259 -7.50 -11.46 -19.12
CA THR A 259 -7.17 -11.53 -20.55
C THR A 259 -5.68 -11.36 -20.83
N TRP A 260 -4.90 -10.97 -19.83
CA TRP A 260 -3.48 -10.68 -19.93
C TRP A 260 -3.16 -9.61 -20.98
N SER A 261 -3.95 -8.55 -21.02
CA SER A 261 -3.82 -7.48 -22.01
C SER A 261 -4.13 -6.10 -21.43
N TRP A 262 -3.51 -5.07 -22.00
CA TRP A 262 -3.92 -3.69 -21.77
C TRP A 262 -5.18 -3.38 -22.55
N GLY A 263 -6.10 -2.63 -21.92
CA GLY A 263 -7.20 -1.97 -22.59
C GLY A 263 -6.75 -0.73 -23.37
N PRO A 264 -7.67 -0.07 -24.07
CA PRO A 264 -7.36 1.17 -24.79
C PRO A 264 -6.93 2.28 -23.82
N VAL A 265 -6.15 3.22 -24.32
CA VAL A 265 -5.79 4.43 -23.57
C VAL A 265 -7.05 5.21 -23.24
N GLN A 266 -7.24 5.48 -21.96
CA GLN A 266 -8.33 6.30 -21.45
C GLN A 266 -7.83 7.73 -21.29
N GLU A 267 -8.42 8.65 -22.04
CA GLU A 267 -8.08 10.07 -21.96
C GLU A 267 -8.84 10.77 -20.84
N ARG A 268 -8.26 11.88 -20.36
CA ARG A 268 -8.91 12.77 -19.38
C ARG A 268 -9.38 12.00 -18.14
N VAL A 269 -8.56 11.03 -17.73
CA VAL A 269 -8.73 10.31 -16.46
C VAL A 269 -8.39 11.23 -15.30
N ILE A 270 -7.32 12.01 -15.40
CA ILE A 270 -7.02 13.16 -14.54
C ILE A 270 -6.80 14.39 -15.42
N GLU A 271 -6.70 15.58 -14.81
CA GLU A 271 -6.34 16.80 -15.55
C GLU A 271 -4.87 16.78 -15.95
N ASP A 272 -4.55 17.36 -17.12
CA ASP A 272 -3.16 17.52 -17.53
C ASP A 272 -2.39 18.39 -16.53
N GLY A 273 -1.16 17.97 -16.20
CA GLY A 273 -0.33 18.57 -15.16
C GLY A 273 -0.65 18.10 -13.74
N ALA A 274 -1.74 17.38 -13.50
CA ALA A 274 -2.07 16.89 -12.17
C ALA A 274 -1.13 15.75 -11.74
N CYS A 275 -0.62 15.81 -10.50
CA CYS A 275 0.31 14.80 -10.01
C CYS A 275 -0.41 13.47 -9.75
N PRO A 276 -0.04 12.36 -10.43
CA PRO A 276 -0.73 11.08 -10.27
C PRO A 276 -0.57 10.49 -8.86
N ARG A 277 0.43 10.93 -8.07
CA ARG A 277 0.60 10.52 -6.67
C ARG A 277 -0.55 10.92 -5.75
N THR A 278 -1.32 11.95 -6.13
CA THR A 278 -2.50 12.37 -5.38
C THR A 278 -3.74 11.54 -5.71
N CYS A 279 -3.62 10.48 -6.52
CA CYS A 279 -4.69 9.52 -6.80
C CYS A 279 -4.55 8.24 -5.96
N CYS A 280 -5.68 7.68 -5.52
CA CYS A 280 -5.80 6.32 -5.02
C CYS A 280 -7.11 5.68 -5.45
N ALA A 281 -7.24 4.37 -5.26
CA ALA A 281 -8.50 3.65 -5.48
C ALA A 281 -9.11 3.23 -4.14
N ALA A 282 -10.44 3.11 -4.13
CA ALA A 282 -11.16 2.40 -3.09
C ALA A 282 -10.75 0.92 -3.09
N PRO A 283 -10.73 0.24 -1.94
CA PRO A 283 -10.58 -1.22 -1.91
C PRO A 283 -11.68 -1.90 -2.72
N ALA A 284 -11.40 -3.06 -3.30
CA ALA A 284 -12.35 -3.77 -4.17
C ALA A 284 -13.72 -4.01 -3.52
N ALA A 285 -13.75 -4.22 -2.19
CA ALA A 285 -14.98 -4.40 -1.42
C ALA A 285 -15.88 -3.16 -1.35
N ALA A 286 -15.33 -1.96 -1.57
CA ALA A 286 -16.04 -0.68 -1.54
C ALA A 286 -16.49 -0.20 -2.94
N GLY A 287 -16.34 -1.06 -3.96
CA GLY A 287 -16.72 -0.79 -5.34
C GLY A 287 -15.61 -0.17 -6.19
N SER A 288 -15.92 0.09 -7.47
CA SER A 288 -14.98 0.61 -8.47
C SER A 288 -14.88 2.14 -8.44
N ARG A 289 -14.35 2.68 -7.33
CA ARG A 289 -14.15 4.13 -7.14
C ARG A 289 -12.69 4.52 -7.07
N MET A 290 -12.40 5.70 -7.60
CA MET A 290 -11.12 6.38 -7.47
C MET A 290 -11.30 7.68 -6.69
N TYR A 291 -10.27 8.05 -5.93
CA TYR A 291 -10.17 9.29 -5.20
C TYR A 291 -8.94 10.07 -5.66
N MET A 292 -9.04 11.39 -5.64
CA MET A 292 -7.93 12.28 -5.96
C MET A 292 -7.94 13.47 -5.02
N LEU A 293 -6.78 13.81 -4.46
CA LEU A 293 -6.57 15.07 -3.77
C LEU A 293 -6.20 16.15 -4.80
N ARG A 294 -7.02 17.20 -4.86
CA ARG A 294 -6.87 18.33 -5.78
C ARG A 294 -7.28 19.63 -5.11
N ASP A 295 -6.38 20.62 -5.09
CA ASP A 295 -6.63 21.97 -4.56
C ASP A 295 -7.21 21.98 -3.12
N GLY A 296 -6.76 21.05 -2.29
CA GLY A 296 -7.27 20.87 -0.92
C GLY A 296 -8.67 20.28 -0.86
N CYS A 297 -9.15 19.65 -1.93
CA CYS A 297 -10.43 18.94 -2.01
C CYS A 297 -10.19 17.47 -2.37
N ILE A 298 -11.00 16.59 -1.78
CA ILE A 298 -11.09 15.20 -2.22
C ILE A 298 -12.14 15.10 -3.31
N MET A 299 -11.69 14.65 -4.46
CA MET A 299 -12.50 14.34 -5.62
C MET A 299 -12.74 12.82 -5.65
N ALA A 300 -13.92 12.39 -6.08
CA ALA A 300 -14.21 11.00 -6.38
C ALA A 300 -14.73 10.83 -7.79
N ARG A 301 -14.42 9.67 -8.37
CA ARG A 301 -14.85 9.25 -9.70
C ARG A 301 -15.21 7.78 -9.66
N ASP A 302 -16.38 7.44 -10.18
CA ASP A 302 -16.69 6.05 -10.51
C ASP A 302 -15.85 5.68 -11.74
N ALA A 303 -15.05 4.63 -11.59
CA ALA A 303 -14.12 4.21 -12.63
C ALA A 303 -14.80 3.42 -13.74
N GLU A 304 -15.92 2.77 -13.42
CA GLU A 304 -16.79 2.12 -14.39
C GLU A 304 -17.76 3.16 -14.97
N GLY A 305 -17.78 3.30 -16.30
CA GLY A 305 -18.71 4.21 -17.00
C GLY A 305 -18.20 5.61 -17.31
N GLY A 306 -16.91 5.91 -17.12
CA GLY A 306 -16.32 7.19 -17.55
C GLY A 306 -16.85 8.40 -16.77
N GLY A 307 -17.21 8.20 -15.50
CA GLY A 307 -17.76 9.25 -14.65
C GLY A 307 -16.85 10.48 -14.55
N ARG A 308 -17.45 11.66 -14.38
CA ARG A 308 -16.69 12.89 -14.09
C ARG A 308 -16.23 12.88 -12.63
N TRP A 309 -15.07 13.48 -12.35
CA TRP A 309 -14.66 13.77 -10.99
C TRP A 309 -15.66 14.71 -10.30
N ARG A 310 -16.13 14.33 -9.12
CA ARG A 310 -17.03 15.12 -8.28
C ARG A 310 -16.36 15.40 -6.94
N MET A 311 -16.51 16.62 -6.45
CA MET A 311 -16.00 16.98 -5.13
C MET A 311 -16.80 16.24 -4.06
N LEU A 312 -16.11 15.51 -3.19
CA LEU A 312 -16.69 14.89 -2.00
C LEU A 312 -16.61 15.81 -0.79
N ALA A 313 -15.43 16.37 -0.52
CA ALA A 313 -15.19 17.15 0.67
C ALA A 313 -14.00 18.09 0.48
N ARG A 314 -14.04 19.24 1.16
CA ARG A 314 -12.90 20.14 1.28
C ARG A 314 -12.14 19.79 2.55
N LEU A 315 -10.81 19.75 2.48
CA LEU A 315 -9.96 19.56 3.66
C LEU A 315 -10.06 20.78 4.59
N PRO A 316 -9.92 20.56 5.91
CA PRO A 316 -9.61 21.62 6.86
C PRO A 316 -8.38 22.44 6.44
N GLU A 317 -8.26 23.68 6.92
CA GLU A 317 -7.19 24.60 6.50
C GLU A 317 -5.79 24.05 6.81
N ASP A 318 -5.61 23.44 7.98
CA ASP A 318 -4.38 22.76 8.41
C ASP A 318 -4.07 21.48 7.60
N GLY A 319 -5.05 20.96 6.86
CA GLY A 319 -4.91 19.80 5.97
C GLY A 319 -4.51 20.14 4.53
N ARG A 320 -4.52 21.42 4.12
CA ARG A 320 -4.36 21.81 2.70
C ARG A 320 -3.00 21.46 2.09
N ALA A 321 -1.97 21.33 2.91
CA ALA A 321 -0.63 20.95 2.47
C ALA A 321 -0.44 19.42 2.31
N ALA A 322 -1.50 18.63 2.46
CA ALA A 322 -1.45 17.18 2.27
C ALA A 322 -1.01 16.81 0.85
N THR A 323 -0.23 15.74 0.75
CA THR A 323 0.34 15.25 -0.54
C THR A 323 -0.02 13.81 -0.83
N THR A 324 -0.54 13.08 0.15
CA THR A 324 -0.82 11.64 0.03
C THR A 324 -2.27 11.36 0.40
N VAL A 325 -2.93 10.58 -0.46
CA VAL A 325 -4.28 10.05 -0.24
C VAL A 325 -4.23 8.53 -0.29
N ALA A 326 -4.99 7.90 0.59
CA ALA A 326 -5.25 6.47 0.63
C ALA A 326 -6.75 6.23 0.91
N SER A 327 -7.22 5.03 0.64
CA SER A 327 -8.56 4.60 1.06
C SER A 327 -8.45 3.34 1.91
N ILE A 328 -9.29 3.25 2.94
CA ILE A 328 -9.35 2.12 3.87
C ILE A 328 -10.55 1.22 3.57
N GLY A 329 -10.58 0.04 4.19
CA GLY A 329 -11.44 -1.11 3.84
C GLY A 329 -12.93 -0.84 3.62
N ASP A 330 -13.49 0.17 4.29
CA ASP A 330 -14.89 0.58 4.19
C ASP A 330 -15.14 1.71 3.16
N GLY A 331 -14.13 2.05 2.36
CA GLY A 331 -14.20 3.12 1.36
C GLY A 331 -13.94 4.52 1.92
N ARG A 332 -13.70 4.67 3.23
CA ARG A 332 -13.30 5.97 3.78
C ARG A 332 -11.98 6.43 3.17
N VAL A 333 -11.87 7.73 2.96
CA VAL A 333 -10.68 8.37 2.41
C VAL A 333 -9.83 8.86 3.56
N VAL A 334 -8.54 8.56 3.49
CA VAL A 334 -7.54 9.03 4.44
C VAL A 334 -6.55 9.93 3.73
N VAL A 335 -6.32 11.09 4.32
CA VAL A 335 -5.40 12.10 3.80
C VAL A 335 -4.30 12.31 4.83
N LEU A 336 -3.06 12.28 4.36
CA LEU A 336 -1.87 12.48 5.19
C LEU A 336 -1.32 13.89 4.94
N GLY A 337 -1.45 14.75 5.94
CA GLY A 337 -1.07 16.17 5.92
C GLY A 337 0.41 16.44 6.12
N ALA A 338 0.85 17.67 5.80
CA ALA A 338 2.22 18.12 5.97
C ALA A 338 2.63 18.25 7.45
N GLU A 339 1.70 18.57 8.35
CA GLU A 339 1.91 18.62 9.81
C GLU A 339 1.63 17.28 10.48
N HIS A 340 1.87 16.18 9.76
CA HIS A 340 1.83 14.83 10.32
C HIS A 340 0.49 14.44 10.93
N THR A 341 -0.58 15.01 10.38
CA THR A 341 -1.95 14.78 10.81
C THR A 341 -2.64 13.87 9.81
N VAL A 342 -3.36 12.88 10.35
CA VAL A 342 -4.19 11.96 9.58
C VAL A 342 -5.62 12.49 9.59
N TYR A 343 -6.17 12.77 8.42
CA TYR A 343 -7.56 13.15 8.26
C TYR A 343 -8.34 11.98 7.69
N VAL A 344 -9.34 11.51 8.42
CA VAL A 344 -10.23 10.43 7.98
C VAL A 344 -11.58 11.02 7.63
N LEU A 345 -12.00 10.84 6.38
CA LEU A 345 -13.30 11.29 5.90
C LEU A 345 -14.39 10.29 6.32
N SER A 346 -15.32 10.75 7.15
CA SER A 346 -16.52 9.99 7.52
C SER A 346 -17.61 10.17 6.47
N HIS A 347 -18.24 9.07 6.06
CA HIS A 347 -19.34 9.05 5.09
C HIS A 347 -20.71 8.76 5.74
N ASN A 348 -20.77 8.69 7.08
CA ASN A 348 -21.96 8.24 7.81
C ASN A 348 -23.00 9.35 8.04
N GLN A 349 -22.76 10.54 7.50
CA GLN A 349 -23.59 11.73 7.69
C GLN A 349 -23.97 12.32 6.33
N THR A 350 -25.11 13.03 6.27
CA THR A 350 -25.57 13.75 5.06
C THR A 350 -24.58 14.82 4.61
N THR A 351 -23.71 15.28 5.51
CA THR A 351 -22.58 16.16 5.23
C THR A 351 -21.25 15.43 5.50
N PRO A 352 -20.23 15.62 4.66
CA PRO A 352 -18.90 15.06 4.89
C PRO A 352 -18.30 15.66 6.16
N SER A 353 -17.86 14.80 7.09
CA SER A 353 -17.16 15.22 8.30
C SER A 353 -15.77 14.60 8.39
N TRP A 354 -14.82 15.36 8.96
CA TRP A 354 -13.43 14.95 9.08
C TRP A 354 -13.11 14.60 10.53
N THR A 355 -12.55 13.41 10.72
CA THR A 355 -11.89 13.05 11.98
C THR A 355 -10.41 13.36 11.85
N ARG A 356 -9.92 14.25 12.70
CA ARG A 356 -8.51 14.63 12.78
C ARG A 356 -7.81 13.79 13.84
N VAL A 357 -6.78 13.05 13.45
CA VAL A 357 -5.93 12.28 14.36
C VAL A 357 -4.50 12.80 14.22
N ALA A 358 -4.01 13.47 15.27
CA ALA A 358 -2.62 13.90 15.32
C ALA A 358 -1.72 12.66 15.51
N ALA A 359 -0.67 12.54 14.69
CA ALA A 359 0.34 11.54 14.95
C ALA A 359 1.13 11.92 16.21
N PRO A 360 1.49 10.96 17.07
CA PRO A 360 2.42 11.23 18.16
C PRO A 360 3.75 11.81 17.62
N PRO A 361 4.48 12.64 18.38
CA PRO A 361 5.69 13.34 17.91
C PRO A 361 6.74 12.42 17.29
N GLU A 362 6.87 11.21 17.81
CA GLU A 362 7.79 10.21 17.27
C GLU A 362 7.38 9.72 15.87
N PHE A 363 6.10 9.79 15.51
CA PHE A 363 5.52 9.52 14.20
C PHE A 363 5.19 10.83 13.45
N ALA A 364 5.86 11.93 13.76
CA ALA A 364 5.69 13.20 13.07
C ALA A 364 6.58 13.33 11.83
N GLY A 365 6.70 12.27 11.01
CA GLY A 365 7.56 12.26 9.82
C GLY A 365 6.80 12.47 8.51
N HIS A 366 7.48 12.94 7.47
CA HIS A 366 6.95 12.93 6.10
C HIS A 366 6.73 11.49 5.60
N VAL A 367 5.64 11.25 4.88
CA VAL A 367 5.29 9.95 4.30
C VAL A 367 5.61 9.94 2.81
N GLN A 368 6.52 9.06 2.38
CA GLN A 368 6.89 8.95 0.96
C GLN A 368 6.00 7.96 0.19
N ALA A 369 5.43 6.98 0.88
CA ALA A 369 4.54 5.97 0.31
C ALA A 369 3.55 5.47 1.38
N ALA A 370 2.33 5.18 0.95
CA ALA A 370 1.29 4.64 1.79
C ALA A 370 0.47 3.59 1.03
N CYS A 371 0.06 2.53 1.72
CA CYS A 371 -0.94 1.59 1.20
C CYS A 371 -1.86 1.10 2.33
N CYS A 372 -3.06 0.66 1.97
CA CYS A 372 -3.97 0.03 2.91
C CYS A 372 -3.69 -1.47 3.00
N VAL A 373 -3.58 -2.00 4.21
CA VAL A 373 -3.44 -3.42 4.51
C VAL A 373 -4.70 -3.90 5.22
N GLN A 374 -5.31 -4.96 4.70
CA GLN A 374 -6.39 -5.67 5.39
C GLN A 374 -5.81 -6.94 6.03
N ILE A 375 -5.88 -7.06 7.36
CA ILE A 375 -5.24 -8.14 8.14
C ILE A 375 -6.26 -9.08 8.74
#